data_AF-A0A952HBC3-F1
#
_entry.id   AF-A0A952HBC3-F1
#
_cell.length_a   1.000
_cell.length_b   1.000
_cell.length_c   1.000
_cell.angle_alpha   90.00
_cell.angle_beta   90.00
_cell.angle_gamma   90.00
#
_symmetry.space_group_name_H-M   'P 1'
#
loop_
_entity.id
_entity.type
_entity.pdbx_description
1 polymer ?
#
loop_
_entity_poly.entity_id
_entity_poly.type
_entity_poly.pdbx_seq_one_letter_code
_entity_poly.pdbx_strand_id
1 'polypeptide(L)'
;MARGAHEPVVTRAIVLWCPDWPVIAAQQALDLAADLPLALVEKGLVFACSPTARADGVKRGLRMREAQARCPQLEVVPYDPLLDARTFEPVLAAIEEIAPGVQPVRPGTCVLRARGPARYYGSEEAAAAELLRCLEALGVPDARVGIADGPFAAEQAARSTGRARVRVIPVGDSPAFLAPLPVSQLGLLELTPLLRRLGLHTLGDIAALSRTDMRERFGERGEHAHTLASGLDGTAVVPRTPPKQLDRAIEFEPPLDRVDQVTFAVRGTAEQFVAGLTKAGLVCTSLRVEVTDESGRVSERTWLHPRLFSAPDVVDRVRWQLQGAGAIDSGLASPIARVVLDPEAVDDIGHHEDGLWGGGADERIHHGLTRVQSMLGHEAVVTATIGGGRAPGERQVLVPWGDRPVGVARADRPWPGSLPAPAPSTVFEVPRPVAVLTEDGASVEVTDRGDVTAPIARFSPTGQARDARPVDSWAGPWPVRERWWDASLTRAMHRFQLVDADGTAWLLSLAGSGWFAEARYD
;
A
#
# COMPACT_ATOMS: atom_id res chain seq x y z
N MET A 1 6.03 30.51 47.21
CA MET A 1 5.78 30.85 45.78
C MET A 1 4.69 29.93 45.27
N ALA A 2 3.47 30.46 45.16
CA ALA A 2 2.32 29.72 44.67
C ALA A 2 2.55 29.33 43.20
N ARG A 3 2.51 28.04 42.90
CA ARG A 3 2.42 27.56 41.51
C ARG A 3 1.08 28.06 40.98
N GLY A 4 1.13 29.03 40.05
CA GLY A 4 -0.07 29.47 39.34
C GLY A 4 -0.71 28.26 38.68
N ALA A 5 -1.95 27.96 39.08
CA ALA A 5 -2.78 26.98 38.39
C ALA A 5 -2.94 27.50 36.95
N HIS A 6 -2.40 26.77 35.98
CA HIS A 6 -2.65 27.05 34.57
C HIS A 6 -4.13 26.77 34.34
N GLU A 7 -4.94 27.82 34.29
CA GLU A 7 -6.36 27.71 33.97
C GLU A 7 -6.46 27.09 32.57
N PRO A 8 -7.15 25.96 32.40
CA PRO A 8 -7.17 25.25 31.12
C PRO A 8 -7.76 26.18 30.06
N VAL A 9 -6.96 26.49 29.03
CA VAL A 9 -7.43 27.28 27.89
C VAL A 9 -8.42 26.42 27.12
N VAL A 10 -9.72 26.68 27.34
CA VAL A 10 -10.78 25.92 26.69
C VAL A 10 -10.76 26.26 25.19
N THR A 11 -10.54 25.23 24.37
CA THR A 11 -10.45 25.41 22.92
C THR A 11 -11.84 25.26 22.31
N ARG A 12 -12.24 26.22 21.47
CA ARG A 12 -13.50 26.17 20.74
C ARG A 12 -13.50 25.05 19.69
N ALA A 13 -14.47 24.14 19.74
CA ALA A 13 -14.50 22.94 18.92
C ALA A 13 -15.81 22.83 18.11
N ILE A 14 -15.70 22.28 16.90
CA ILE A 14 -16.82 21.84 16.05
C ILE A 14 -16.78 20.31 16.04
N VAL A 15 -17.89 19.67 16.41
CA VAL A 15 -18.06 18.21 16.31
C VAL A 15 -19.09 17.90 15.24
N LEU A 16 -18.70 17.04 14.31
CA LEU A 16 -19.56 16.43 13.31
C LEU A 16 -19.93 15.04 13.82
N TRP A 17 -21.23 14.77 13.96
CA TRP A 17 -21.75 13.50 14.43
C TRP A 17 -22.77 12.94 13.44
N CYS A 18 -22.48 11.75 12.92
CA CYS A 18 -23.37 10.97 12.08
C CYS A 18 -24.09 9.95 12.97
N PRO A 19 -25.42 10.09 13.22
CA PRO A 19 -26.16 9.10 13.96
C PRO A 19 -26.19 7.79 13.18
N ASP A 20 -26.19 6.67 13.92
CA ASP A 20 -26.34 5.32 13.35
C ASP A 20 -25.32 4.95 12.24
N TRP A 21 -24.12 5.55 12.26
CA TRP A 21 -23.05 5.29 11.29
C TRP A 21 -22.80 3.81 10.95
N PRO A 22 -22.73 2.86 11.90
CA PRO A 22 -22.53 1.46 11.55
C PRO A 22 -23.61 0.90 10.62
N VAL A 23 -24.86 1.32 10.81
CA VAL A 23 -26.00 0.91 9.98
C VAL A 23 -25.84 1.47 8.56
N ILE A 24 -25.48 2.76 8.45
CA ILE A 24 -25.23 3.42 7.16
C ILE A 24 -24.10 2.71 6.41
N ALA A 25 -22.99 2.42 7.10
CA ALA A 25 -21.84 1.74 6.52
C ALA A 25 -22.20 0.34 6.00
N ALA A 26 -22.98 -0.43 6.77
CA ALA A 26 -23.46 -1.75 6.36
C ALA A 26 -24.45 -1.67 5.19
N GLN A 27 -25.36 -0.69 5.18
CA GLN A 27 -26.32 -0.50 4.09
C GLN A 27 -25.61 -0.16 2.77
N GLN A 28 -24.63 0.74 2.80
CA GLN A 28 -23.85 1.11 1.62
C GLN A 28 -23.02 -0.08 1.09
N ALA A 29 -22.37 -0.82 1.98
CA ALA A 29 -21.49 -1.92 1.58
C ALA A 29 -22.23 -3.15 1.02
N LEU A 30 -23.47 -3.35 1.47
CA LEU A 30 -24.31 -4.48 1.07
C LEU A 30 -25.43 -4.08 0.09
N ASP A 31 -25.42 -2.84 -0.39
CA ASP A 31 -26.45 -2.25 -1.26
C ASP A 31 -27.89 -2.49 -0.75
N LEU A 32 -28.09 -2.27 0.55
CA LEU A 32 -29.39 -2.45 1.20
C LEU A 32 -30.18 -1.16 1.22
N ALA A 33 -31.51 -1.29 1.04
CA ALA A 33 -32.42 -0.15 1.12
C ALA A 33 -32.37 0.56 2.48
N ALA A 34 -32.46 1.90 2.47
CA ALA A 34 -32.34 2.73 3.66
C ALA A 34 -33.44 2.46 4.71
N ASP A 35 -34.62 2.06 4.26
CA ASP A 35 -35.80 1.76 5.08
C ASP A 35 -35.84 0.32 5.60
N LEU A 36 -34.94 -0.55 5.17
CA LEU A 36 -34.87 -1.94 5.62
C LEU A 36 -34.67 -2.02 7.16
N PRO A 37 -35.48 -2.80 7.89
CA PRO A 37 -35.21 -3.12 9.28
C PRO A 37 -33.91 -3.93 9.39
N LEU A 38 -32.84 -3.30 9.87
CA LEU A 38 -31.51 -3.88 9.95
C LEU A 38 -31.01 -3.86 11.41
N ALA A 39 -30.41 -4.96 11.85
CA ALA A 39 -29.66 -5.02 13.10
C ALA A 39 -28.25 -5.57 12.86
N LEU A 40 -27.25 -4.84 13.34
CA LEU A 40 -25.88 -5.31 13.43
C LEU A 40 -25.69 -6.04 14.75
N VAL A 41 -25.13 -7.24 14.71
CA VAL A 41 -25.00 -8.11 15.89
C VAL A 41 -23.54 -8.40 16.19
N GLU A 42 -23.16 -8.26 17.45
CA GLU A 42 -21.85 -8.64 17.98
C GLU A 42 -22.06 -9.56 19.19
N LYS A 43 -21.40 -10.73 19.21
CA LYS A 43 -21.51 -11.71 20.32
C LYS A 43 -22.96 -12.08 20.68
N GLY A 44 -23.83 -12.16 19.66
CA GLY A 44 -25.26 -12.51 19.82
C GLY A 44 -26.16 -11.41 20.39
N LEU A 45 -25.63 -10.19 20.55
CA LEU A 45 -26.36 -9.01 21.01
C LEU A 45 -26.41 -7.95 19.91
N VAL A 46 -27.52 -7.21 19.83
CA VAL A 46 -27.66 -6.09 18.91
C VAL A 46 -26.67 -4.99 19.28
N PHE A 47 -25.70 -4.72 18.40
CA PHE A 47 -24.72 -3.65 18.53
C PHE A 47 -25.30 -2.31 18.05
N ALA A 48 -25.90 -2.30 16.86
CA ALA A 48 -26.59 -1.15 16.26
C ALA A 48 -27.84 -1.61 15.51
N CYS A 49 -28.82 -0.73 15.30
CA CYS A 49 -30.05 -1.06 14.57
C CYS A 49 -30.57 0.16 13.82
N SER A 50 -31.19 -0.08 12.65
CA SER A 50 -31.75 0.98 11.81
C SER A 50 -32.92 1.70 12.49
N PRO A 51 -33.24 2.94 12.07
CA PRO A 51 -34.42 3.65 12.56
C PRO A 51 -35.71 2.84 12.43
N THR A 52 -35.90 2.10 11.33
CA THR A 52 -37.07 1.23 11.12
C THR A 52 -37.12 0.10 12.15
N ALA A 53 -36.02 -0.62 12.36
CA ALA A 53 -35.95 -1.68 13.38
C ALA A 53 -36.22 -1.13 14.79
N ARG A 54 -35.78 0.10 15.07
CA ARG A 54 -36.02 0.78 16.35
C ARG A 54 -37.48 1.15 16.56
N ALA A 55 -38.21 1.49 15.50
CA ALA A 55 -39.65 1.74 15.55
C ALA A 55 -40.42 0.48 16.00
N ASP A 56 -39.95 -0.70 15.58
CA ASP A 56 -40.48 -2.01 16.00
C ASP A 56 -39.96 -2.46 17.37
N GLY A 57 -39.24 -1.60 18.09
CA GLY A 57 -38.79 -1.85 19.45
C GLY A 57 -37.48 -2.63 19.58
N VAL A 58 -36.73 -2.83 18.49
CA VAL A 58 -35.34 -3.33 18.55
C VAL A 58 -34.46 -2.27 19.21
N LYS A 59 -33.59 -2.69 20.14
CA LYS A 59 -32.70 -1.81 20.90
C LYS A 59 -31.31 -2.44 21.00
N ARG A 60 -30.29 -1.58 21.14
CA ARG A 60 -28.93 -2.02 21.44
C ARG A 60 -28.92 -2.85 22.74
N GLY A 61 -28.16 -3.94 22.74
CA GLY A 61 -28.05 -4.88 23.85
C GLY A 61 -29.13 -5.97 23.92
N LEU A 62 -30.16 -5.95 23.05
CA LEU A 62 -31.10 -7.06 22.96
C LEU A 62 -30.41 -8.31 22.42
N ARG A 63 -30.84 -9.50 22.86
CA ARG A 63 -30.42 -10.76 22.23
C ARG A 63 -31.00 -10.84 20.83
N MET A 64 -30.24 -11.40 19.88
CA MET A 64 -30.67 -11.55 18.48
C MET A 64 -32.08 -12.16 18.36
N ARG A 65 -32.37 -13.23 19.11
CA ARG A 65 -33.69 -13.90 19.11
C ARG A 65 -34.83 -12.98 19.58
N GLU A 66 -34.54 -12.10 20.54
CA GLU A 66 -35.53 -11.14 21.05
C GLU A 66 -35.75 -9.99 20.05
N ALA A 67 -34.69 -9.54 19.37
CA ALA A 67 -34.80 -8.55 18.31
C ALA A 67 -35.66 -9.07 17.14
N GLN A 68 -35.43 -10.30 16.69
CA GLN A 68 -36.21 -10.96 15.64
C GLN A 68 -37.66 -11.24 16.08
N ALA A 69 -37.91 -11.52 17.37
CA ALA A 69 -39.26 -11.67 17.88
C ALA A 69 -40.06 -10.35 17.86
N ARG A 70 -39.38 -9.20 18.02
CA ARG A 70 -40.00 -7.86 17.97
C ARG A 70 -40.20 -7.39 16.53
N CYS A 71 -39.24 -7.67 15.65
CA CYS A 71 -39.29 -7.34 14.23
C CYS A 71 -39.04 -8.61 13.41
N PRO A 72 -40.10 -9.32 12.95
CA PRO A 72 -39.95 -10.56 12.19
C PRO A 72 -39.27 -10.39 10.83
N GLN A 73 -39.30 -9.18 10.26
CA GLN A 73 -38.63 -8.82 9.00
C GLN A 73 -37.21 -8.29 9.21
N LEU A 74 -36.65 -8.44 10.41
CA LEU A 74 -35.33 -7.91 10.76
C LEU A 74 -34.22 -8.66 10.03
N GLU A 75 -33.51 -7.94 9.17
CA GLU A 75 -32.26 -8.39 8.59
C GLU A 75 -31.16 -8.31 9.64
N VAL A 76 -30.39 -9.39 9.80
CA VAL A 76 -29.34 -9.49 10.82
C VAL A 76 -27.99 -9.67 10.15
N VAL A 77 -27.10 -8.70 10.37
CA VAL A 77 -25.75 -8.69 9.79
C VAL A 77 -24.72 -8.69 10.92
N PRO A 78 -23.60 -9.42 10.81
CA PRO A 78 -22.50 -9.33 11.77
C PRO A 78 -21.91 -7.91 11.81
N TYR A 79 -21.62 -7.40 13.01
CA TYR A 79 -20.93 -6.12 13.13
C TYR A 79 -19.46 -6.25 12.68
N ASP A 80 -19.02 -5.39 11.76
CA ASP A 80 -17.63 -5.28 11.31
C ASP A 80 -17.07 -3.86 11.59
N PRO A 81 -16.20 -3.69 12.61
CA PRO A 81 -15.60 -2.40 12.91
C PRO A 81 -14.61 -1.91 11.84
N LEU A 82 -14.05 -2.80 11.02
CA LEU A 82 -13.16 -2.40 9.92
C LEU A 82 -13.96 -1.84 8.74
N LEU A 83 -15.17 -2.34 8.52
CA LEU A 83 -16.09 -1.75 7.55
C LEU A 83 -16.44 -0.32 7.95
N ASP A 84 -16.85 -0.10 9.20
CA ASP A 84 -17.16 1.23 9.73
C ASP A 84 -16.04 2.24 9.48
N ALA A 85 -14.80 1.85 9.73
CA ALA A 85 -13.62 2.69 9.55
C ALA A 85 -13.34 2.97 8.06
N ARG A 86 -13.35 1.93 7.21
CA ARG A 86 -13.10 2.06 5.77
C ARG A 86 -14.13 2.97 5.09
N THR A 87 -15.40 2.82 5.42
CA THR A 87 -16.48 3.63 4.85
C THR A 87 -16.44 5.07 5.37
N PHE A 88 -15.87 5.32 6.55
CA PHE A 88 -15.78 6.66 7.13
C PHE A 88 -14.61 7.48 6.58
N GLU A 89 -13.59 6.81 6.03
CA GLU A 89 -12.39 7.47 5.51
C GLU A 89 -12.67 8.46 4.36
N PRO A 90 -13.49 8.13 3.33
CA PRO A 90 -13.88 9.10 2.32
C PRO A 90 -14.60 10.33 2.88
N VAL A 91 -15.39 10.15 3.96
CA VAL A 91 -16.08 11.25 4.64
C VAL A 91 -15.08 12.17 5.34
N LEU A 92 -14.08 11.61 6.02
CA LEU A 92 -13.02 12.38 6.65
C LEU A 92 -12.21 13.18 5.61
N ALA A 93 -11.83 12.54 4.49
CA ALA A 93 -11.09 13.19 3.42
C ALA A 93 -11.86 14.39 2.83
N ALA A 94 -13.14 14.22 2.54
CA ALA A 94 -13.97 15.30 2.00
C ALA A 94 -14.19 16.45 2.99
N ILE A 95 -14.33 16.17 4.29
CA ILE A 95 -14.37 17.23 5.31
C ILE A 95 -13.05 18.02 5.33
N GLU A 96 -11.92 17.34 5.18
CA GLU A 96 -10.59 17.96 5.23
C GLU A 96 -10.30 18.88 4.05
N GLU A 97 -10.90 18.64 2.88
CA GLU A 97 -10.83 19.54 1.73
C GLU A 97 -11.46 20.91 2.03
N ILE A 98 -12.49 20.94 2.90
CA ILE A 98 -13.26 22.12 3.26
C ILE A 98 -12.70 22.79 4.51
N ALA A 99 -12.33 21.97 5.50
CA ALA A 99 -11.88 22.42 6.80
C ALA A 99 -10.66 21.59 7.24
N PRO A 100 -9.44 22.12 7.11
CA PRO A 100 -8.25 21.39 7.49
C PRO A 100 -8.20 21.20 9.01
N GLY A 101 -7.62 20.08 9.45
CA GLY A 101 -7.38 19.82 10.86
C GLY A 101 -8.40 18.90 11.53
N VAL A 102 -8.98 17.98 10.78
CA VAL A 102 -9.94 16.99 11.30
C VAL A 102 -9.22 15.99 12.21
N GLN A 103 -9.83 15.72 13.36
CA GLN A 103 -9.47 14.62 14.23
C GLN A 103 -10.62 13.60 14.25
N PRO A 104 -10.41 12.35 13.80
CA PRO A 104 -11.40 11.30 13.96
C PRO A 104 -11.48 10.92 15.45
N VAL A 105 -12.70 10.90 16.01
CA VAL A 105 -12.94 10.44 17.39
C VAL A 105 -13.28 8.95 17.39
N ARG A 106 -14.19 8.57 16.48
CA ARG A 106 -14.65 7.21 16.20
C ARG A 106 -15.38 7.20 14.86
N PRO A 107 -15.61 6.05 14.21
CA PRO A 107 -16.42 6.01 12.99
C PRO A 107 -17.76 6.74 13.17
N GLY A 108 -18.06 7.66 12.24
CA GLY A 108 -19.23 8.54 12.31
C GLY A 108 -19.10 9.73 13.26
N THR A 109 -17.93 10.04 13.82
CA THR A 109 -17.73 11.24 14.65
C THR A 109 -16.32 11.79 14.49
N CYS A 110 -16.22 13.07 14.17
CA CYS A 110 -14.93 13.78 14.12
C CYS A 110 -15.05 15.18 14.72
N VAL A 111 -13.91 15.74 15.09
CA VAL A 111 -13.79 17.05 15.74
C VAL A 111 -12.78 17.94 15.01
N LEU A 112 -13.08 19.23 14.94
CA LEU A 112 -12.24 20.26 14.35
C LEU A 112 -12.12 21.44 15.32
N ARG A 113 -11.06 22.25 15.15
CA ARG A 113 -10.97 23.55 15.82
C ARG A 113 -11.89 24.54 15.12
N ALA A 114 -12.81 25.18 15.87
CA ALA A 114 -13.82 26.06 15.28
C ALA A 114 -13.24 27.31 14.61
N ARG A 115 -12.15 27.85 15.17
CA ARG A 115 -11.59 29.17 14.80
C ARG A 115 -11.18 29.27 13.33
N GLY A 116 -10.63 28.21 12.74
CA GLY A 116 -10.18 28.22 11.34
C GLY A 116 -11.37 28.34 10.37
N PRO A 117 -12.27 27.34 10.34
CA PRO A 117 -13.46 27.36 9.50
C PRO A 117 -14.36 28.58 9.76
N ALA A 118 -14.62 28.95 11.02
CA ALA A 118 -15.47 30.10 11.33
C ALA A 118 -14.91 31.42 10.78
N ARG A 119 -13.58 31.60 10.76
CA ARG A 119 -12.95 32.78 10.17
C ARG A 119 -13.04 32.79 8.65
N TYR A 120 -12.91 31.63 8.00
CA TYR A 120 -12.96 31.52 6.55
C TYR A 120 -14.40 31.72 6.02
N TYR A 121 -15.39 31.11 6.66
CA TYR A 121 -16.80 31.20 6.27
C TYR A 121 -17.55 32.40 6.90
N GLY A 122 -16.91 33.15 7.79
CA GLY A 122 -17.43 34.38 8.40
C GLY A 122 -18.16 34.17 9.74
N SER A 123 -18.74 32.99 10.00
CA SER A 123 -19.31 32.64 11.32
C SER A 123 -19.23 31.14 11.62
N GLU A 124 -19.48 30.77 12.88
CA GLU A 124 -19.57 29.36 13.30
C GLU A 124 -20.75 28.64 12.63
N GLU A 125 -21.89 29.31 12.48
CA GLU A 125 -23.08 28.80 11.82
C GLU A 125 -22.86 28.60 10.32
N ALA A 126 -22.18 29.54 9.66
CA ALA A 126 -21.85 29.44 8.24
C ALA A 126 -20.90 28.26 7.98
N ALA A 127 -19.89 28.07 8.83
CA ALA A 127 -19.00 26.91 8.76
C ALA A 127 -19.75 25.59 8.99
N ALA A 128 -20.67 25.54 9.96
CA ALA A 128 -21.49 24.35 10.20
C ALA A 128 -22.42 24.01 9.02
N ALA A 129 -23.03 25.03 8.39
CA ALA A 129 -23.89 24.84 7.23
C ALA A 129 -23.12 24.24 6.04
N GLU A 130 -21.90 24.74 5.79
CA GLU A 130 -21.07 24.23 4.71
C GLU A 130 -20.59 22.79 4.96
N LEU A 131 -20.20 22.47 6.20
CA LEU A 131 -19.86 21.11 6.60
C LEU A 131 -21.04 20.14 6.45
N LEU A 132 -22.26 20.57 6.77
CA LEU A 132 -23.46 19.76 6.55
C LEU A 132 -23.74 19.53 5.07
N ARG A 133 -23.59 20.58 4.24
CA ARG A 133 -23.76 20.47 2.78
C ARG A 133 -22.80 19.47 2.17
N CYS A 134 -21.55 19.44 2.63
CA CYS A 134 -20.56 18.42 2.25
C CYS A 134 -21.03 17.01 2.62
N LEU A 135 -21.46 16.80 3.87
CA LEU A 135 -21.91 15.50 4.35
C LEU A 135 -23.17 15.00 3.62
N GLU A 136 -24.09 15.89 3.26
CA GLU A 136 -25.25 15.56 2.42
C GLU A 136 -24.83 15.06 1.03
N ALA A 137 -23.87 15.72 0.38
CA ALA A 137 -23.37 15.31 -0.93
C ALA A 137 -22.70 13.92 -0.90
N LEU A 138 -22.20 13.49 0.26
CA LEU A 138 -21.58 12.19 0.48
C LEU A 138 -22.59 11.11 0.92
N GLY A 139 -23.89 11.38 0.84
CA GLY A 139 -24.93 10.42 1.24
C GLY A 139 -25.06 10.25 2.75
N VAL A 140 -24.68 11.27 3.54
CA VAL A 140 -24.82 11.28 5.01
C VAL A 140 -25.80 12.40 5.44
N PRO A 141 -27.08 12.33 5.03
CA PRO A 141 -28.05 13.42 5.21
C PRO A 141 -28.51 13.62 6.65
N ASP A 142 -28.22 12.68 7.57
CA ASP A 142 -28.59 12.79 8.98
C ASP A 142 -27.47 13.33 9.88
N ALA A 143 -26.33 13.73 9.28
CA ALA A 143 -25.23 14.32 10.01
C ALA A 143 -25.66 15.55 10.82
N ARG A 144 -25.06 15.74 11.99
CA ARG A 144 -25.36 16.82 12.93
C ARG A 144 -24.08 17.53 13.33
N VAL A 145 -24.18 18.82 13.59
CA VAL A 145 -23.05 19.67 14.01
C VAL A 145 -23.31 20.26 15.38
N GLY A 146 -22.34 20.14 16.26
CA GLY A 146 -22.33 20.82 17.56
C GLY A 146 -21.10 21.71 17.66
N ILE A 147 -21.29 22.93 18.17
CA ILE A 147 -20.19 23.87 18.40
C ILE A 147 -20.27 24.34 19.85
N ALA A 148 -19.20 24.17 20.61
CA ALA A 148 -19.13 24.56 22.01
C ALA A 148 -17.68 24.76 22.47
N ASP A 149 -17.50 25.09 23.76
CA ASP A 149 -16.17 25.17 24.38
C ASP A 149 -15.74 23.77 24.81
N GLY A 150 -14.74 23.24 24.10
CA GLY A 150 -14.24 21.89 24.30
C GLY A 150 -14.96 20.82 23.45
N PRO A 151 -14.24 19.75 23.06
CA PRO A 151 -14.81 18.64 22.29
C PRO A 151 -16.04 17.98 22.95
N PHE A 152 -16.02 17.77 24.27
CA PHE A 152 -17.12 17.09 24.96
C PHE A 152 -18.43 17.88 24.89
N ALA A 153 -18.41 19.17 25.20
CA ALA A 153 -19.59 20.03 25.12
C ALA A 153 -20.12 20.10 23.68
N ALA A 154 -19.22 20.15 22.69
CA ALA A 154 -19.57 20.18 21.28
C ALA A 154 -20.21 18.86 20.82
N GLU A 155 -19.73 17.71 21.29
CA GLU A 155 -20.37 16.42 21.00
C GLU A 155 -21.78 16.34 21.62
N GLN A 156 -21.96 16.79 22.87
CA GLN A 156 -23.28 16.83 23.49
C GLN A 156 -24.23 17.82 22.78
N ALA A 157 -23.70 18.94 22.28
CA ALA A 157 -24.45 19.87 21.45
C ALA A 157 -24.92 19.20 20.15
N ALA A 158 -24.04 18.49 19.45
CA ALA A 158 -24.38 17.74 18.24
C ALA A 158 -25.43 16.65 18.50
N ARG A 159 -25.35 15.96 19.64
CA ARG A 159 -26.31 14.92 20.05
C ARG A 159 -27.68 15.45 20.42
N SER A 160 -27.73 16.66 20.96
CA SER A 160 -28.96 17.32 21.41
C SER A 160 -29.60 18.21 20.33
N THR A 161 -29.16 18.12 19.08
CA THR A 161 -29.82 18.78 17.95
C THR A 161 -31.20 18.15 17.74
N GLY A 162 -32.22 19.01 17.68
CA GLY A 162 -33.54 18.63 17.18
C GLY A 162 -33.57 18.62 15.65
N ARG A 163 -34.62 19.22 15.07
CA ARG A 163 -34.76 19.36 13.61
C ARG A 163 -33.69 20.24 12.95
N ALA A 164 -33.07 21.15 13.71
CA ALA A 164 -32.15 22.15 13.19
C ALA A 164 -30.80 21.59 12.70
N ARG A 165 -30.44 20.33 13.04
CA ARG A 165 -29.17 19.62 12.74
C ARG A 165 -27.86 20.32 13.15
N VAL A 166 -27.88 21.63 13.41
CA VAL A 166 -26.80 22.42 13.98
C VAL A 166 -27.22 22.92 15.36
N ARG A 167 -26.30 22.89 16.31
CA ARG A 167 -26.47 23.53 17.62
C ARG A 167 -25.17 24.21 18.04
N VAL A 168 -25.23 25.52 18.21
CA VAL A 168 -24.12 26.34 18.70
C VAL A 168 -24.40 26.73 20.15
N ILE A 169 -23.48 26.42 21.05
CA ILE A 169 -23.52 26.83 22.46
C ILE A 169 -22.62 28.05 22.60
N PRO A 170 -23.11 29.22 23.05
CA PRO A 170 -22.28 30.42 23.18
C PRO A 170 -21.02 30.19 24.03
N VAL A 171 -19.98 30.99 23.78
CA VAL A 171 -18.73 30.93 24.56
C VAL A 171 -19.02 31.22 26.03
N GLY A 172 -18.61 30.32 26.91
CA GLY A 172 -18.84 30.41 28.35
C GLY A 172 -20.12 29.73 28.84
N ASP A 173 -21.04 29.37 27.94
CA ASP A 173 -22.34 28.75 28.29
C ASP A 173 -22.27 27.22 28.38
N SER A 174 -21.13 26.62 28.05
CA SER A 174 -20.92 25.17 28.10
C SER A 174 -21.28 24.53 29.45
N PRO A 175 -20.91 25.09 30.63
CA PRO A 175 -21.30 24.53 31.93
C PRO A 175 -22.82 24.53 32.15
N ALA A 176 -23.51 25.62 31.79
CA ALA A 176 -24.96 25.73 31.94
C ALA A 176 -25.71 24.76 31.01
N PHE A 177 -25.22 24.58 29.79
CA PHE A 177 -25.74 23.61 28.84
C PHE A 177 -25.56 22.16 29.31
N LEU A 178 -24.42 21.83 29.89
CA LEU A 178 -24.09 20.48 30.34
C LEU A 178 -24.80 20.10 31.65
N ALA A 179 -25.00 21.05 32.56
CA ALA A 179 -25.56 20.80 33.89
C ALA A 179 -26.80 19.87 33.94
N PRO A 180 -27.84 20.04 33.10
CA PRO A 180 -29.04 19.18 33.15
C PRO A 180 -28.84 17.79 32.52
N LEU A 181 -27.72 17.52 31.85
CA LEU A 181 -27.50 16.24 31.19
C LEU A 181 -27.24 15.12 32.21
N PRO A 182 -27.71 13.89 31.96
CA PRO A 182 -27.50 12.79 32.89
C PRO A 182 -26.04 12.32 32.89
N VAL A 183 -25.57 11.82 34.04
CA VAL A 183 -24.19 11.30 34.21
C VAL A 183 -23.82 10.14 33.27
N SER A 184 -24.79 9.53 32.59
CA SER A 184 -24.52 8.54 31.54
C SER A 184 -23.89 9.13 30.28
N GLN A 185 -24.01 10.45 30.05
CA GLN A 185 -23.41 11.10 28.89
C GLN A 185 -21.89 11.21 28.98
N LEU A 186 -21.29 11.01 30.16
CA LEU A 186 -19.83 10.95 30.33
C LEU A 186 -19.18 9.78 29.57
N GLY A 187 -19.94 8.74 29.21
CA GLY A 187 -19.39 7.55 28.55
C GLY A 187 -18.49 6.68 29.46
N LEU A 188 -18.35 7.03 30.75
CA LEU A 188 -17.55 6.31 31.73
C LEU A 188 -18.36 5.17 32.37
N LEU A 189 -18.54 4.07 31.63
CA LEU A 189 -19.44 2.96 31.97
C LEU A 189 -19.24 2.37 33.38
N GLU A 190 -18.00 2.34 33.88
CA GLU A 190 -17.69 1.84 35.23
C GLU A 190 -18.02 2.87 36.33
N LEU A 191 -17.89 4.16 36.02
CA LEU A 191 -18.08 5.25 36.99
C LEU A 191 -19.56 5.65 37.11
N THR A 192 -20.30 5.65 36.00
CA THR A 192 -21.72 6.06 35.97
C THR A 192 -22.59 5.35 37.01
N PRO A 193 -22.52 4.01 37.21
CA PRO A 193 -23.30 3.33 38.24
C PRO A 193 -22.90 3.73 39.67
N LEU A 194 -21.62 3.99 39.91
CA LEU A 194 -21.11 4.41 41.21
C LEU A 194 -21.60 5.82 41.57
N LEU A 195 -21.54 6.75 40.62
CA LEU A 195 -22.07 8.11 40.78
C LEU A 195 -23.56 8.11 41.10
N ARG A 196 -24.35 7.30 40.37
CA ARG A 196 -25.79 7.16 40.62
C ARG A 196 -26.10 6.58 42.00
N ARG A 197 -25.31 5.63 42.49
CA ARG A 197 -25.46 5.08 43.85
C ARG A 197 -25.15 6.10 44.95
N LEU A 198 -24.39 7.15 44.63
CA LEU A 198 -24.10 8.27 45.52
C LEU A 198 -25.09 9.43 45.39
N GLY A 199 -26.15 9.27 44.57
CA GLY A 199 -27.17 10.29 44.35
C GLY A 199 -26.81 11.34 43.29
N LEU A 200 -25.70 11.16 42.57
CA LEU A 200 -25.30 12.05 41.48
C LEU A 200 -25.93 11.56 40.17
N HIS A 201 -26.93 12.29 39.68
CA HIS A 201 -27.74 11.90 38.53
C HIS A 201 -27.44 12.75 37.28
N THR A 202 -27.01 13.99 37.47
CA THR A 202 -26.71 14.96 36.42
C THR A 202 -25.24 15.38 36.41
N LEU A 203 -24.78 15.97 35.30
CA LEU A 203 -23.45 16.57 35.23
C LEU A 203 -23.34 17.78 36.17
N GLY A 204 -24.44 18.52 36.39
CA GLY A 204 -24.50 19.60 37.37
C GLY A 204 -24.21 19.11 38.79
N ASP A 205 -24.70 17.93 39.17
CA ASP A 205 -24.41 17.34 40.49
C ASP A 205 -22.90 17.07 40.67
N ILE A 206 -22.21 16.66 39.60
CA ILE A 206 -20.76 16.44 39.63
C ILE A 206 -20.02 17.78 39.66
N ALA A 207 -20.43 18.74 38.83
CA ALA A 207 -19.80 20.06 38.73
C ALA A 207 -19.96 20.89 40.01
N ALA A 208 -20.96 20.58 40.85
CA ALA A 208 -21.16 21.20 42.16
C ALA A 208 -20.19 20.68 43.24
N LEU A 209 -19.54 19.53 43.01
CA LEU A 209 -18.52 18.99 43.91
C LEU A 209 -17.16 19.63 43.66
N SER A 210 -16.23 19.52 44.61
CA SER A 210 -14.86 19.95 44.35
C SER A 210 -14.13 18.94 43.45
N ARG A 211 -13.27 19.44 42.56
CA ARG A 211 -12.36 18.60 41.75
C ARG A 211 -11.52 17.68 42.62
N THR A 212 -11.09 18.15 43.80
CA THR A 212 -10.28 17.37 44.74
C THR A 212 -11.06 16.17 45.29
N ASP A 213 -12.31 16.36 45.74
CA ASP A 213 -13.13 15.27 46.27
C ASP A 213 -13.37 14.18 45.21
N MET A 214 -13.63 14.60 43.97
CA MET A 214 -13.81 13.70 42.84
C MET A 214 -12.54 12.89 42.55
N ARG A 215 -11.37 13.52 42.67
CA ARG A 215 -10.06 12.86 42.51
C ARG A 215 -9.74 11.91 43.66
N GLU A 216 -9.98 12.31 44.91
CA GLU A 216 -9.71 11.46 46.08
C GLU A 216 -10.59 10.20 46.09
N ARG A 217 -11.85 10.33 45.68
CA ARG A 217 -12.82 9.22 45.70
C ARG A 217 -12.67 8.26 44.52
N PHE A 218 -12.41 8.78 43.31
CA PHE A 218 -12.46 8.00 42.07
C PHE A 218 -11.17 8.07 41.23
N GLY A 219 -10.12 8.69 41.77
CA GLY A 219 -8.85 8.88 41.07
C GLY A 219 -8.97 9.82 39.87
N GLU A 220 -8.09 9.63 38.89
CA GLU A 220 -8.01 10.43 37.66
C GLU A 220 -9.31 10.40 36.86
N ARG A 221 -10.07 9.30 36.92
CA ARG A 221 -11.36 9.18 36.22
C ARG A 221 -12.42 10.13 36.81
N GLY A 222 -12.43 10.30 38.13
CA GLY A 222 -13.34 11.25 38.78
C GLY A 222 -12.96 12.69 38.49
N GLU A 223 -11.66 12.98 38.54
CA GLU A 223 -11.11 14.28 38.18
C GLU A 223 -11.46 14.65 36.72
N HIS A 224 -11.28 13.72 35.79
CA HIS A 224 -11.66 13.89 34.40
C HIS A 224 -13.17 14.08 34.23
N ALA A 225 -14.01 13.26 34.90
CA ALA A 225 -15.46 13.42 34.89
C ALA A 225 -15.90 14.80 35.39
N HIS A 226 -15.26 15.32 36.44
CA HIS A 226 -15.51 16.67 36.92
C HIS A 226 -15.13 17.73 35.89
N THR A 227 -13.96 17.62 35.25
CA THR A 227 -13.53 18.55 34.19
C THR A 227 -14.53 18.58 33.03
N LEU A 228 -14.99 17.42 32.56
CA LEU A 228 -16.00 17.33 31.51
C LEU A 228 -17.35 17.92 31.95
N ALA A 229 -17.84 17.53 33.12
CA ALA A 229 -19.12 17.97 33.66
C ALA A 229 -19.16 19.49 33.91
N SER A 230 -18.01 20.08 34.27
CA SER A 230 -17.85 21.52 34.50
C SER A 230 -17.69 22.33 33.21
N GLY A 231 -17.70 21.69 32.02
CA GLY A 231 -17.48 22.39 30.74
C GLY A 231 -16.05 22.91 30.55
N LEU A 232 -15.08 22.34 31.26
CA LEU A 232 -13.67 22.75 31.24
C LEU A 232 -12.81 21.81 30.39
N ASP A 233 -13.41 21.18 29.37
CA ASP A 233 -12.70 20.27 28.47
C ASP A 233 -11.71 21.03 27.58
N GLY A 234 -10.47 21.16 28.07
CA GLY A 234 -9.35 21.75 27.36
C GLY A 234 -8.60 20.77 26.45
N THR A 235 -9.18 19.61 26.11
CA THR A 235 -8.51 18.63 25.25
C THR A 235 -8.17 19.26 23.91
N ALA A 236 -6.87 19.27 23.58
CA ALA A 236 -6.40 19.81 22.31
C ALA A 236 -6.89 18.91 21.17
N VAL A 237 -7.56 19.51 20.18
CA VAL A 237 -7.85 18.83 18.92
C VAL A 237 -6.53 18.57 18.21
N VAL A 238 -6.19 17.30 17.96
CA VAL A 238 -4.98 16.86 17.26
C VAL A 238 -5.39 16.41 15.86
N PRO A 239 -5.16 17.24 14.83
CA PRO A 239 -5.38 16.84 13.45
C PRO A 239 -4.72 15.50 13.14
N ARG A 240 -5.43 14.63 12.42
CA ARG A 240 -4.75 13.51 11.75
C ARG A 240 -3.84 14.06 10.66
N THR A 241 -2.87 13.26 10.24
CA THR A 241 -2.14 13.50 9.00
C THR A 241 -2.93 12.82 7.89
N PRO A 242 -3.60 13.57 6.99
CA PRO A 242 -4.30 12.96 5.87
C PRO A 242 -3.28 12.20 5.02
N PRO A 243 -3.63 11.00 4.51
CA PRO A 243 -2.80 10.36 3.50
C PRO A 243 -2.67 11.33 2.32
N LYS A 244 -1.45 11.61 1.89
CA LYS A 244 -1.25 12.42 0.70
C LYS A 244 -1.88 11.67 -0.48
N GLN A 245 -2.88 12.26 -1.11
CA GLN A 245 -3.43 11.72 -2.35
C GLN A 245 -2.43 12.05 -3.47
N LEU A 246 -1.57 11.08 -3.76
CA LEU A 246 -0.49 11.21 -4.73
C LEU A 246 -0.84 10.54 -6.06
N ASP A 247 -1.84 9.68 -6.07
CA ASP A 247 -2.39 9.03 -7.24
C ASP A 247 -3.21 9.99 -8.09
N ARG A 248 -3.33 9.67 -9.38
CA ARG A 248 -4.19 10.39 -10.33
C ARG A 248 -4.92 9.40 -11.22
N ALA A 249 -6.20 9.66 -11.46
CA ALA A 249 -7.00 8.86 -12.37
C ALA A 249 -7.59 9.73 -13.49
N ILE A 250 -7.87 9.10 -14.62
CA ILE A 250 -8.68 9.64 -15.71
C ILE A 250 -9.70 8.60 -16.14
N GLU A 251 -10.93 9.06 -16.32
CA GLU A 251 -12.06 8.26 -16.81
C GLU A 251 -12.45 8.76 -18.21
N PHE A 252 -12.89 7.83 -19.05
CA PHE A 252 -13.23 8.09 -20.46
C PHE A 252 -14.70 7.78 -20.71
N GLU A 253 -15.44 8.79 -21.18
CA GLU A 253 -16.83 8.66 -21.59
C GLU A 253 -17.03 9.32 -22.97
N PRO A 254 -17.15 8.54 -24.08
CA PRO A 254 -17.15 7.07 -24.12
C PRO A 254 -15.75 6.44 -23.89
N PRO A 255 -15.68 5.14 -23.54
CA PRO A 255 -14.43 4.38 -23.49
C PRO A 255 -13.62 4.45 -24.80
N LEU A 256 -12.29 4.45 -24.70
CA LEU A 256 -11.38 4.62 -25.83
C LEU A 256 -10.82 3.27 -26.33
N ASP A 257 -10.94 3.00 -27.61
CA ASP A 257 -10.58 1.71 -28.25
C ASP A 257 -9.20 1.73 -28.96
N ARG A 258 -8.53 2.89 -28.98
CA ARG A 258 -7.18 3.06 -29.57
C ARG A 258 -6.13 3.46 -28.54
N VAL A 259 -4.98 2.77 -28.57
CA VAL A 259 -3.81 3.07 -27.72
C VAL A 259 -3.37 4.53 -27.84
N ASP A 260 -3.30 5.08 -29.06
CA ASP A 260 -2.87 6.48 -29.26
C ASP A 260 -3.82 7.49 -28.62
N GLN A 261 -5.13 7.22 -28.63
CA GLN A 261 -6.13 8.08 -28.02
C GLN A 261 -5.99 8.07 -26.50
N VAL A 262 -5.85 6.88 -25.90
CA VAL A 262 -5.62 6.74 -24.46
C VAL A 262 -4.31 7.44 -24.05
N THR A 263 -3.24 7.19 -24.80
CA THR A 263 -1.91 7.78 -24.55
C THR A 263 -1.95 9.31 -24.66
N PHE A 264 -2.68 9.85 -25.64
CA PHE A 264 -2.87 11.29 -25.78
C PHE A 264 -3.66 11.88 -24.61
N ALA A 265 -4.76 11.24 -24.22
CA ALA A 265 -5.63 11.72 -23.15
C ALA A 265 -4.93 11.68 -21.77
N VAL A 266 -4.11 10.66 -21.50
CA VAL A 266 -3.39 10.51 -20.22
C VAL A 266 -2.29 11.56 -20.01
N ARG A 267 -1.81 12.24 -21.07
CA ARG A 267 -0.71 13.21 -20.96
C ARG A 267 -0.94 14.29 -19.90
N GLY A 268 -2.12 14.90 -19.89
CA GLY A 268 -2.47 15.93 -18.90
C GLY A 268 -2.51 15.37 -17.47
N THR A 269 -3.02 14.15 -17.31
CA THR A 269 -3.04 13.46 -16.01
C THR A 269 -1.63 13.09 -15.53
N ALA A 270 -0.75 12.67 -16.43
CA ALA A 270 0.65 12.38 -16.13
C ALA A 270 1.42 13.65 -15.70
N GLU A 271 1.19 14.79 -16.37
CA GLU A 271 1.76 16.08 -15.97
C GLU A 271 1.27 16.50 -14.57
N GLN A 272 -0.04 16.35 -14.29
CA GLN A 272 -0.61 16.64 -12.98
C GLN A 272 -0.12 15.70 -11.88
N PHE A 273 0.10 14.43 -12.22
CA PHE A 273 0.66 13.42 -11.33
C PHE A 273 2.07 13.80 -10.88
N VAL A 274 2.97 14.06 -11.84
CA VAL A 274 4.34 14.49 -11.55
C VAL A 274 4.36 15.83 -10.80
N ALA A 275 3.58 16.82 -11.24
CA ALA A 275 3.51 18.11 -10.56
C ALA A 275 2.97 18.01 -9.13
N GLY A 276 2.03 17.11 -8.88
CA GLY A 276 1.49 16.81 -7.55
C GLY A 276 2.56 16.25 -6.61
N LEU A 277 3.35 15.30 -7.10
CA LEU A 277 4.50 14.73 -6.37
C LEU A 277 5.55 15.80 -6.06
N THR A 278 5.95 16.59 -7.06
CA THR A 278 6.93 17.68 -6.89
C THR A 278 6.46 18.70 -5.85
N LYS A 279 5.19 19.12 -5.89
CA LYS A 279 4.60 20.03 -4.90
C LYS A 279 4.63 19.46 -3.49
N ALA A 280 4.57 18.13 -3.36
CA ALA A 280 4.66 17.42 -2.10
C ALA A 280 6.10 17.16 -1.62
N GLY A 281 7.12 17.62 -2.37
CA GLY A 281 8.54 17.38 -2.11
C GLY A 281 9.01 15.96 -2.48
N LEU A 282 8.30 15.29 -3.38
CA LEU A 282 8.48 13.86 -3.66
C LEU A 282 8.76 13.62 -5.15
N VAL A 283 9.40 12.49 -5.43
CA VAL A 283 9.51 11.88 -6.77
C VAL A 283 9.00 10.44 -6.74
N CYS A 284 8.56 9.92 -7.89
CA CYS A 284 8.12 8.53 -8.02
C CYS A 284 9.24 7.65 -8.61
N THR A 285 9.59 6.57 -7.91
CA THR A 285 10.57 5.56 -8.35
C THR A 285 9.91 4.23 -8.75
N SER A 286 8.69 3.98 -8.27
CA SER A 286 7.85 2.84 -8.62
C SER A 286 6.44 3.32 -8.93
N LEU A 287 6.02 3.17 -10.19
CA LEU A 287 4.71 3.57 -10.67
C LEU A 287 3.87 2.33 -10.94
N ARG A 288 2.73 2.20 -10.28
CA ARG A 288 1.70 1.25 -10.66
C ARG A 288 0.71 1.92 -11.61
N VAL A 289 0.49 1.29 -12.75
CA VAL A 289 -0.51 1.70 -13.74
C VAL A 289 -1.64 0.68 -13.71
N GLU A 290 -2.83 1.14 -13.35
CA GLU A 290 -4.05 0.35 -13.37
C GLU A 290 -4.92 0.80 -14.55
N VAL A 291 -5.38 -0.16 -15.34
CA VAL A 291 -6.23 0.08 -16.51
C VAL A 291 -7.50 -0.74 -16.33
N THR A 292 -8.66 -0.07 -16.38
CA THR A 292 -9.98 -0.72 -16.36
C THR A 292 -10.60 -0.62 -17.76
N ASP A 293 -11.00 -1.76 -18.32
CA ASP A 293 -11.74 -1.80 -19.59
C ASP A 293 -13.25 -1.60 -19.41
N GLU A 294 -13.99 -1.44 -20.50
CA GLU A 294 -15.46 -1.23 -20.49
C GLU A 294 -16.23 -2.37 -19.81
N SER A 295 -15.64 -3.57 -19.72
CA SER A 295 -16.24 -4.73 -19.06
C SER A 295 -16.01 -4.75 -17.55
N GLY A 296 -15.26 -3.78 -17.02
CA GLY A 296 -14.86 -3.69 -15.63
C GLY A 296 -13.66 -4.58 -15.27
N ARG A 297 -12.99 -5.20 -16.25
CA ARG A 297 -11.79 -5.99 -15.99
C ARG A 297 -10.61 -5.04 -15.77
N VAL A 298 -9.87 -5.31 -14.70
CA VAL A 298 -8.72 -4.51 -14.28
C VAL A 298 -7.42 -5.21 -14.67
N SER A 299 -6.50 -4.47 -15.28
CA SER A 299 -5.13 -4.86 -15.57
C SER A 299 -4.17 -3.91 -14.86
N GLU A 300 -3.32 -4.44 -13.99
CA GLU A 300 -2.33 -3.66 -13.25
C GLU A 300 -0.90 -4.11 -13.59
N ARG A 301 0.02 -3.15 -13.65
CA ARG A 301 1.46 -3.42 -13.74
C ARG A 301 2.26 -2.35 -13.01
N THR A 302 3.28 -2.81 -12.29
CA THR A 302 4.28 -1.94 -11.65
C THR A 302 5.48 -1.76 -12.56
N TRP A 303 5.90 -0.51 -12.71
CA TRP A 303 7.07 -0.10 -13.48
C TRP A 303 8.06 0.60 -12.55
N LEU A 304 9.36 0.30 -12.67
CA LEU A 304 10.37 1.07 -11.95
C LEU A 304 11.03 2.12 -12.84
N HIS A 305 11.57 3.13 -12.18
CA HIS A 305 12.48 4.07 -12.79
C HIS A 305 13.70 4.25 -11.88
N PRO A 306 14.94 4.18 -12.42
CA PRO A 306 16.15 4.21 -11.59
C PRO A 306 16.43 5.56 -10.89
N ARG A 307 15.84 6.66 -11.38
CA ARG A 307 15.89 7.99 -10.72
C ARG A 307 14.48 8.48 -10.38
N LEU A 308 13.76 9.02 -11.37
CA LEU A 308 12.38 9.49 -11.20
C LEU A 308 11.59 9.36 -12.49
N PHE A 309 10.28 9.14 -12.39
CA PHE A 309 9.38 9.22 -13.55
C PHE A 309 9.13 10.66 -14.00
N SER A 310 9.46 10.99 -15.24
CA SER A 310 8.94 12.20 -15.91
C SER A 310 7.56 11.94 -16.51
N ALA A 311 6.80 13.00 -16.82
CA ALA A 311 5.48 12.84 -17.43
C ALA A 311 5.52 12.06 -18.77
N PRO A 312 6.51 12.26 -19.66
CA PRO A 312 6.72 11.39 -20.82
C PRO A 312 6.95 9.91 -20.45
N ASP A 313 7.75 9.63 -19.42
CA ASP A 313 8.01 8.23 -19.00
C ASP A 313 6.72 7.54 -18.54
N VAL A 314 5.90 8.24 -17.76
CA VAL A 314 4.58 7.75 -17.31
C VAL A 314 3.70 7.41 -18.51
N VAL A 315 3.62 8.30 -19.50
CA VAL A 315 2.82 8.10 -20.72
C VAL A 315 3.34 6.89 -21.52
N ASP A 316 4.66 6.71 -21.60
CA ASP A 316 5.25 5.55 -22.26
C ASP A 316 4.93 4.24 -21.51
N ARG A 317 4.90 4.22 -20.17
CA ARG A 317 4.49 3.03 -19.39
C ARG A 317 3.04 2.63 -19.64
N VAL A 318 2.14 3.61 -19.70
CA VAL A 318 0.73 3.38 -20.05
C VAL A 318 0.65 2.81 -21.47
N ARG A 319 1.35 3.39 -22.45
CA ARG A 319 1.39 2.88 -23.82
C ARG A 319 1.88 1.43 -23.87
N TRP A 320 2.99 1.10 -23.23
CA TRP A 320 3.56 -0.24 -23.24
C TRP A 320 2.66 -1.28 -22.56
N GLN A 321 1.98 -0.90 -21.47
CA GLN A 321 1.02 -1.78 -20.82
C GLN A 321 -0.18 -2.10 -21.73
N LEU A 322 -0.65 -1.12 -22.48
CA LEU A 322 -1.75 -1.28 -23.43
C LEU A 322 -1.35 -2.09 -24.68
N GLN A 323 -0.10 -1.98 -25.13
CA GLN A 323 0.43 -2.76 -26.27
C GLN A 323 0.78 -4.21 -25.90
N GLY A 324 1.07 -4.49 -24.63
CA GLY A 324 1.56 -5.80 -24.20
C GLY A 324 2.89 -6.16 -24.87
N ALA A 325 3.09 -7.45 -25.19
CA ALA A 325 4.24 -7.94 -25.98
C ALA A 325 4.02 -7.86 -27.51
N GLY A 326 2.92 -7.24 -27.95
CA GLY A 326 2.53 -7.14 -29.36
C GLY A 326 3.17 -5.96 -30.09
N ALA A 327 3.37 -6.10 -31.40
CA ALA A 327 3.82 -5.01 -32.27
C ALA A 327 2.81 -3.85 -32.29
N ILE A 328 3.31 -2.68 -32.71
CA ILE A 328 2.72 -1.32 -32.70
C ILE A 328 1.29 -1.23 -33.29
N ASP A 329 0.81 -2.24 -34.01
CA ASP A 329 -0.43 -2.22 -34.81
C ASP A 329 -1.55 -3.17 -34.29
N SER A 330 -1.41 -3.71 -33.07
CA SER A 330 -2.49 -4.49 -32.45
C SER A 330 -3.50 -3.58 -31.76
N GLY A 331 -4.77 -3.62 -32.21
CA GLY A 331 -5.86 -2.93 -31.53
C GLY A 331 -6.05 -3.42 -30.09
N LEU A 332 -6.65 -2.58 -29.24
CA LEU A 332 -6.96 -2.97 -27.86
C LEU A 332 -7.95 -4.14 -27.86
N ALA A 333 -7.75 -5.10 -26.96
CA ALA A 333 -8.66 -6.24 -26.82
C ALA A 333 -10.06 -5.83 -26.34
N SER A 334 -10.16 -4.70 -25.64
CA SER A 334 -11.39 -4.07 -25.18
C SER A 334 -11.15 -2.57 -24.98
N PRO A 335 -12.13 -1.69 -25.29
CA PRO A 335 -12.06 -0.26 -24.99
C PRO A 335 -11.75 0.04 -23.52
N ILE A 336 -10.92 1.05 -23.28
CA ILE A 336 -10.49 1.46 -21.95
C ILE A 336 -11.43 2.52 -21.39
N ALA A 337 -11.96 2.27 -20.19
CA ALA A 337 -12.85 3.18 -19.47
C ALA A 337 -12.11 4.04 -18.44
N ARG A 338 -11.01 3.54 -17.85
CA ARG A 338 -10.29 4.26 -16.78
C ARG A 338 -8.80 3.90 -16.73
N VAL A 339 -7.96 4.88 -16.43
CA VAL A 339 -6.52 4.71 -16.14
C VAL A 339 -6.19 5.38 -14.81
N VAL A 340 -5.51 4.66 -13.91
CA VAL A 340 -4.99 5.17 -12.64
C VAL A 340 -3.47 5.10 -12.63
N LEU A 341 -2.85 6.19 -12.18
CA LEU A 341 -1.42 6.36 -11.95
C LEU A 341 -1.20 6.41 -10.44
N ASP A 342 -0.67 5.33 -9.86
CA ASP A 342 -0.46 5.19 -8.42
C ASP A 342 1.05 5.12 -8.10
N PRO A 343 1.61 6.04 -7.28
CA PRO A 343 3.02 6.00 -6.92
C PRO A 343 3.23 4.99 -5.80
N GLU A 344 3.48 3.74 -6.17
CA GLU A 344 3.72 2.64 -5.24
C GLU A 344 4.97 2.86 -4.35
N ALA A 345 5.98 3.57 -4.87
CA ALA A 345 7.11 4.02 -4.09
C ALA A 345 7.53 5.44 -4.48
N VAL A 346 7.71 6.27 -3.45
CA VAL A 346 8.17 7.66 -3.56
C VAL A 346 9.43 7.88 -2.75
N ASP A 347 10.23 8.85 -3.18
CA ASP A 347 11.45 9.30 -2.50
C ASP A 347 11.45 10.83 -2.40
N ASP A 348 12.27 11.37 -1.49
CA ASP A 348 12.44 12.82 -1.35
C ASP A 348 13.13 13.38 -2.60
N ILE A 349 12.60 14.47 -3.14
CA ILE A 349 13.16 15.10 -4.35
C ILE A 349 14.63 15.52 -4.15
N GLY A 350 15.04 15.86 -2.92
CA GLY A 350 16.41 16.24 -2.58
C GLY A 350 17.43 15.11 -2.74
N HIS A 351 17.02 13.83 -2.69
CA HIS A 351 17.91 12.70 -2.99
C HIS A 351 18.19 12.54 -4.49
N HIS A 352 17.39 13.19 -5.33
CA HIS A 352 17.45 13.11 -6.79
C HIS A 352 17.89 14.41 -7.45
N GLU A 353 18.13 15.48 -6.67
CA GLU A 353 18.75 16.70 -7.15
C GLU A 353 20.16 16.43 -7.66
N ASP A 354 20.49 17.00 -8.82
CA ASP A 354 21.86 16.94 -9.32
C ASP A 354 22.78 17.70 -8.36
N GLY A 355 23.77 17.01 -7.81
CA GLY A 355 24.78 17.65 -6.99
C GLY A 355 25.43 18.83 -7.71
N LEU A 356 25.96 19.80 -6.94
CA LEU A 356 26.55 21.07 -7.42
C LEU A 356 27.62 20.92 -8.53
N TRP A 357 28.12 19.70 -8.75
CA TRP A 357 29.16 19.34 -9.73
C TRP A 357 28.68 18.42 -10.87
N GLY A 358 27.36 18.29 -11.05
CA GLY A 358 26.73 17.71 -12.25
C GLY A 358 26.59 16.19 -12.24
N GLY A 359 25.34 15.71 -12.22
CA GLY A 359 24.95 14.31 -12.52
C GLY A 359 24.83 14.00 -14.02
N GLY A 360 25.28 14.90 -14.89
CA GLY A 360 24.95 14.90 -16.32
C GLY A 360 25.52 13.74 -17.16
N ALA A 361 26.41 12.88 -16.63
CA ALA A 361 26.83 11.66 -17.33
C ALA A 361 25.78 10.56 -17.21
N ASP A 362 25.23 10.34 -16.02
CA ASP A 362 24.20 9.32 -15.76
C ASP A 362 22.87 9.69 -16.41
N GLU A 363 22.49 10.97 -16.42
CA GLU A 363 21.27 11.43 -17.07
C GLU A 363 21.31 11.24 -18.59
N ARG A 364 22.47 11.50 -19.23
CA ARG A 364 22.67 11.24 -20.67
C ARG A 364 22.62 9.74 -20.98
N ILE A 365 23.15 8.90 -20.09
CA ILE A 365 23.07 7.44 -20.24
C ILE A 365 21.61 7.00 -20.11
N HIS A 366 20.88 7.45 -19.09
CA HIS A 366 19.48 7.10 -18.90
C HIS A 366 18.60 7.59 -20.06
N HIS A 367 18.73 8.84 -20.49
CA HIS A 367 18.02 9.32 -21.69
C HIS A 367 18.39 8.54 -22.95
N GLY A 368 19.67 8.16 -23.09
CA GLY A 368 20.12 7.31 -24.19
C GLY A 368 19.43 5.94 -24.17
N LEU A 369 19.44 5.28 -23.00
CA LEU A 369 18.80 3.97 -22.81
C LEU A 369 17.29 4.03 -22.99
N THR A 370 16.61 5.02 -22.41
CA THR A 370 15.17 5.26 -22.61
C THR A 370 14.88 5.46 -24.09
N ARG A 371 15.67 6.28 -24.81
CA ARG A 371 15.45 6.50 -26.25
C ARG A 371 15.61 5.23 -27.07
N VAL A 372 16.63 4.43 -26.78
CA VAL A 372 16.84 3.13 -27.45
C VAL A 372 15.68 2.17 -27.15
N GLN A 373 15.21 2.13 -25.90
CA GLN A 373 14.09 1.29 -25.47
C GLN A 373 12.77 1.75 -26.11
N SER A 374 12.50 3.06 -26.20
CA SER A 374 11.32 3.58 -26.91
C SER A 374 11.36 3.29 -28.41
N MET A 375 12.55 3.19 -29.02
CA MET A 375 12.71 2.85 -30.44
C MET A 375 12.62 1.35 -30.74
N LEU A 376 13.21 0.52 -29.88
CA LEU A 376 13.38 -0.92 -30.14
C LEU A 376 12.42 -1.82 -29.33
N GLY A 377 11.67 -1.24 -28.39
CA GLY A 377 10.76 -1.93 -27.49
C GLY A 377 11.34 -2.19 -26.10
N HIS A 378 10.45 -2.45 -25.14
CA HIS A 378 10.76 -2.64 -23.72
C HIS A 378 11.83 -3.70 -23.45
N GLU A 379 11.78 -4.82 -24.17
CA GLU A 379 12.67 -5.97 -23.97
C GLU A 379 14.02 -5.84 -24.68
N ALA A 380 14.22 -4.81 -25.51
CA ALA A 380 15.44 -4.66 -26.31
C ALA A 380 16.64 -4.13 -25.51
N VAL A 381 16.38 -3.43 -24.40
CA VAL A 381 17.42 -2.92 -23.50
C VAL A 381 17.34 -3.68 -22.19
N VAL A 382 18.39 -4.44 -21.88
CA VAL A 382 18.42 -5.34 -20.72
C VAL A 382 19.62 -5.07 -19.82
N THR A 383 19.45 -5.37 -18.54
CA THR A 383 20.50 -5.42 -17.52
C THR A 383 20.70 -6.86 -17.06
N ALA A 384 21.94 -7.24 -16.77
CA ALA A 384 22.24 -8.56 -16.24
C ALA A 384 22.14 -8.55 -14.71
N THR A 385 21.45 -9.54 -14.14
CA THR A 385 21.45 -9.83 -12.71
C THR A 385 21.86 -11.27 -12.45
N ILE A 386 22.37 -11.53 -11.24
CA ILE A 386 22.80 -12.87 -10.83
C ILE A 386 21.61 -13.60 -10.19
N GLY A 387 21.06 -14.57 -10.91
CA GLY A 387 20.09 -15.52 -10.43
C GLY A 387 20.73 -16.77 -9.81
N GLY A 388 19.86 -17.69 -9.36
CA GLY A 388 20.22 -19.05 -9.00
C GLY A 388 20.39 -19.94 -10.23
N GLY A 389 21.17 -21.01 -10.09
CA GLY A 389 21.50 -21.91 -11.18
C GLY A 389 22.73 -22.75 -10.85
N ARG A 390 22.91 -23.87 -11.57
CA ARG A 390 24.06 -24.77 -11.37
C ARG A 390 25.19 -24.45 -12.33
N ALA A 391 24.87 -24.14 -13.58
CA ALA A 391 25.85 -23.69 -14.56
C ALA A 391 26.07 -22.17 -14.45
N PRO A 392 27.28 -21.65 -14.72
CA PRO A 392 27.52 -20.20 -14.73
C PRO A 392 26.58 -19.43 -15.67
N GLY A 393 26.25 -20.00 -16.83
CA GLY A 393 25.34 -19.36 -17.81
C GLY A 393 23.88 -19.28 -17.33
N GLU A 394 23.42 -20.25 -16.53
CA GLU A 394 22.04 -20.22 -15.96
C GLU A 394 21.86 -19.12 -14.92
N ARG A 395 22.95 -18.71 -14.29
CA ARG A 395 22.94 -17.68 -13.25
C ARG A 395 22.87 -16.27 -13.83
N GLN A 396 23.11 -16.10 -15.13
CA GLN A 396 22.96 -14.81 -15.78
C GLN A 396 21.51 -14.65 -16.25
N VAL A 397 20.78 -13.74 -15.61
CA VAL A 397 19.42 -13.41 -16.01
C VAL A 397 19.39 -12.00 -16.59
N LEU A 398 18.90 -11.89 -17.82
CA LEU A 398 18.67 -10.60 -18.47
C LEU A 398 17.29 -10.09 -18.08
N VAL A 399 17.24 -8.89 -17.52
CA VAL A 399 16.02 -8.21 -17.09
C VAL A 399 15.90 -6.92 -17.89
N PRO A 400 14.74 -6.61 -18.50
CA PRO A 400 14.51 -5.32 -19.12
C PRO A 400 14.95 -4.17 -18.21
N TRP A 401 15.65 -3.21 -18.78
CA TRP A 401 16.16 -2.06 -18.03
C TRP A 401 14.95 -1.29 -17.45
N GLY A 402 14.96 -1.09 -16.13
CA GLY A 402 13.84 -0.49 -15.39
C GLY A 402 12.82 -1.48 -14.81
N ASP A 403 12.98 -2.80 -15.00
CA ASP A 403 12.11 -3.80 -14.37
C ASP A 403 12.76 -4.46 -13.15
N ARG A 404 11.93 -4.99 -12.24
CA ARG A 404 12.41 -5.95 -11.23
C ARG A 404 12.56 -7.33 -11.86
N PRO A 405 13.59 -8.11 -11.49
CA PRO A 405 13.63 -9.53 -11.79
C PRO A 405 12.43 -10.24 -11.15
N VAL A 406 11.42 -10.59 -11.95
CA VAL A 406 10.25 -11.38 -11.51
C VAL A 406 10.48 -12.84 -11.89
N GLY A 407 10.18 -13.76 -10.97
CA GLY A 407 10.32 -15.21 -11.24
C GLY A 407 11.75 -15.73 -11.31
N VAL A 408 12.75 -14.91 -10.98
CA VAL A 408 14.16 -15.31 -10.96
C VAL A 408 14.43 -16.23 -9.78
N ALA A 409 14.99 -17.41 -10.06
CA ALA A 409 15.39 -18.34 -9.03
C ALA A 409 16.42 -17.67 -8.10
N ARG A 410 16.27 -17.83 -6.79
CA ARG A 410 17.14 -17.10 -5.84
C ARG A 410 18.54 -17.72 -5.79
N ALA A 411 19.57 -16.87 -5.83
CA ALA A 411 20.96 -17.30 -5.80
C ALA A 411 21.39 -17.93 -4.46
N ASP A 412 20.70 -17.61 -3.37
CA ASP A 412 20.95 -18.07 -1.99
C ASP A 412 20.41 -19.48 -1.69
N ARG A 413 19.66 -20.08 -2.62
CA ARG A 413 19.15 -21.45 -2.47
C ARG A 413 20.26 -22.47 -2.68
N PRO A 414 20.15 -23.67 -2.09
CA PRO A 414 21.10 -24.74 -2.38
C PRO A 414 20.93 -25.17 -3.84
N TRP A 415 22.01 -25.02 -4.61
CA TRP A 415 22.13 -25.49 -5.99
C TRP A 415 23.15 -26.63 -6.05
N PRO A 416 22.79 -27.89 -5.72
CA PRO A 416 23.75 -29.00 -5.76
C PRO A 416 24.41 -29.11 -7.13
N GLY A 417 25.75 -29.10 -7.16
CA GLY A 417 26.52 -29.06 -8.40
C GLY A 417 26.79 -27.66 -8.95
N SER A 418 26.44 -26.58 -8.23
CA SER A 418 26.87 -25.23 -8.59
C SER A 418 28.35 -25.02 -8.36
N LEU A 419 28.98 -24.24 -9.23
CA LEU A 419 30.38 -23.85 -9.08
C LEU A 419 30.58 -22.91 -7.86
N PRO A 420 31.48 -23.22 -6.91
CA PRO A 420 31.85 -22.30 -5.83
C PRO A 420 32.64 -21.10 -6.35
N ALA A 421 32.79 -20.07 -5.50
CA ALA A 421 33.68 -18.96 -5.80
C ALA A 421 35.16 -19.42 -5.86
N PRO A 422 36.02 -18.75 -6.67
CA PRO A 422 35.72 -17.63 -7.54
C PRO A 422 34.94 -18.03 -8.81
N ALA A 423 34.10 -17.13 -9.32
CA ALA A 423 33.39 -17.32 -10.58
C ALA A 423 34.34 -17.07 -11.78
N PRO A 424 34.13 -17.74 -12.92
CA PRO A 424 34.88 -17.47 -14.14
C PRO A 424 34.63 -16.04 -14.64
N SER A 425 35.64 -15.43 -15.23
CA SER A 425 35.58 -14.08 -15.80
C SER A 425 34.77 -14.03 -17.10
N THR A 426 34.87 -15.10 -17.91
CA THR A 426 34.19 -15.20 -19.20
C THR A 426 33.35 -16.48 -19.23
N VAL A 427 32.03 -16.32 -19.33
CA VAL A 427 31.08 -17.43 -19.54
C VAL A 427 30.63 -17.43 -20.99
N PHE A 428 30.68 -18.58 -21.65
CA PHE A 428 30.24 -18.69 -23.04
C PHE A 428 28.72 -18.86 -23.10
N GLU A 429 28.04 -18.02 -23.88
CA GLU A 429 26.58 -18.10 -24.11
C GLU A 429 26.17 -19.49 -24.62
N VAL A 430 26.97 -20.05 -25.53
CA VAL A 430 26.86 -21.44 -25.99
C VAL A 430 28.16 -22.17 -25.63
N PRO A 431 28.11 -23.29 -24.89
CA PRO A 431 29.30 -24.08 -24.57
C PRO A 431 30.05 -24.48 -25.85
N ARG A 432 31.37 -24.25 -25.86
CA ARG A 432 32.20 -24.45 -27.06
C ARG A 432 32.72 -25.88 -27.11
N PRO A 433 32.63 -26.60 -28.24
CA PRO A 433 33.22 -27.93 -28.34
C PRO A 433 34.74 -27.85 -28.19
N VAL A 434 35.30 -28.72 -27.34
CA VAL A 434 36.74 -28.83 -27.08
C VAL A 434 37.18 -30.29 -27.13
N ALA A 435 38.48 -30.55 -27.06
CA ALA A 435 38.99 -31.91 -26.97
C ALA A 435 39.92 -32.05 -25.76
N VAL A 436 39.73 -33.12 -24.99
CA VAL A 436 40.59 -33.51 -23.87
C VAL A 436 41.13 -34.90 -24.19
N LEU A 437 42.45 -35.01 -24.27
CA LEU A 437 43.13 -36.16 -24.83
C LEU A 437 44.18 -36.73 -23.86
N THR A 438 44.44 -38.00 -24.03
CA THR A 438 45.58 -38.73 -23.44
C THR A 438 46.89 -38.36 -24.13
N GLU A 439 48.01 -38.82 -23.58
CA GLU A 439 49.34 -38.63 -24.18
C GLU A 439 49.40 -39.21 -25.61
N ASP A 440 48.75 -40.36 -25.83
CA ASP A 440 48.67 -41.06 -27.11
C ASP A 440 47.63 -40.43 -28.08
N GLY A 441 46.97 -39.34 -27.68
CA GLY A 441 46.01 -38.61 -28.51
C GLY A 441 44.59 -39.19 -28.56
N ALA A 442 44.30 -40.24 -27.78
CA ALA A 442 42.93 -40.76 -27.62
C ALA A 442 42.07 -39.83 -26.74
N SER A 443 40.77 -39.74 -27.00
CA SER A 443 39.83 -38.95 -26.19
C SER A 443 39.70 -39.53 -24.79
N VAL A 444 39.69 -38.64 -23.78
CA VAL A 444 39.44 -39.02 -22.39
C VAL A 444 37.93 -39.10 -22.15
N GLU A 445 37.47 -40.11 -21.43
CA GLU A 445 36.06 -40.32 -21.08
C GLU A 445 35.92 -40.53 -19.56
N VAL A 446 34.68 -40.56 -19.08
CA VAL A 446 34.35 -40.90 -17.69
C VAL A 446 33.48 -42.14 -17.69
N THR A 447 33.90 -43.15 -16.92
CA THR A 447 33.17 -44.41 -16.76
C THR A 447 31.86 -44.21 -15.99
N ASP A 448 30.96 -45.21 -16.04
CA ASP A 448 29.70 -45.20 -15.26
C ASP A 448 29.90 -45.04 -13.74
N ARG A 449 31.10 -45.41 -13.24
CA ARG A 449 31.48 -45.28 -11.84
C ARG A 449 32.02 -43.88 -11.48
N GLY A 450 32.17 -43.00 -12.46
CA GLY A 450 32.71 -41.65 -12.28
C GLY A 450 34.23 -41.57 -12.35
N ASP A 451 34.92 -42.64 -12.75
CA ASP A 451 36.38 -42.66 -12.90
C ASP A 451 36.78 -42.22 -14.31
N VAL A 452 37.86 -41.44 -14.42
CA VAL A 452 38.44 -41.02 -15.71
C VAL A 452 39.12 -42.21 -16.39
N THR A 453 38.88 -42.44 -17.68
CA THR A 453 39.39 -43.63 -18.40
C THR A 453 40.92 -43.67 -18.53
N ALA A 454 41.57 -42.51 -18.57
CA ALA A 454 43.02 -42.36 -18.67
C ALA A 454 43.46 -40.96 -18.18
N PRO A 455 44.75 -40.75 -17.85
CA PRO A 455 45.25 -39.43 -17.45
C PRO A 455 44.98 -38.37 -18.52
N ILE A 456 44.42 -37.23 -18.10
CA ILE A 456 44.29 -36.04 -18.95
C ILE A 456 45.68 -35.43 -19.13
N ALA A 457 46.16 -35.40 -20.37
CA ALA A 457 47.51 -34.93 -20.71
C ALA A 457 47.49 -33.76 -21.70
N ARG A 458 46.51 -33.72 -22.62
CA ARG A 458 46.44 -32.69 -23.66
C ARG A 458 45.04 -32.09 -23.78
N PHE A 459 44.97 -30.81 -24.13
CA PHE A 459 43.74 -30.04 -24.27
C PHE A 459 43.76 -29.20 -25.54
N SER A 460 42.66 -29.18 -26.30
CA SER A 460 42.48 -28.33 -27.48
C SER A 460 41.24 -27.44 -27.32
N PRO A 461 41.42 -26.10 -27.20
CA PRO A 461 40.30 -25.15 -27.13
C PRO A 461 39.45 -25.09 -28.41
N THR A 462 39.99 -25.56 -29.55
CA THR A 462 39.30 -25.58 -30.85
C THR A 462 38.61 -26.92 -31.11
N GLY A 463 38.80 -27.91 -30.23
CA GLY A 463 38.34 -29.29 -30.44
C GLY A 463 39.16 -30.10 -31.43
N GLN A 464 40.18 -29.50 -32.07
CA GLN A 464 41.00 -30.17 -33.07
C GLN A 464 42.26 -30.74 -32.41
N ALA A 465 42.48 -32.05 -32.57
CA ALA A 465 43.61 -32.75 -31.95
C ALA A 465 44.99 -32.17 -32.34
N ARG A 466 45.10 -31.61 -33.55
CA ARG A 466 46.34 -30.95 -34.03
C ARG A 466 46.75 -29.72 -33.21
N ASP A 467 45.79 -29.06 -32.58
CA ASP A 467 46.01 -27.86 -31.77
C ASP A 467 46.07 -28.20 -30.27
N ALA A 468 46.12 -29.49 -29.92
CA ALA A 468 46.13 -29.93 -28.53
C ALA A 468 47.47 -29.61 -27.87
N ARG A 469 47.41 -28.81 -26.80
CA ARG A 469 48.55 -28.39 -25.97
C ARG A 469 48.62 -29.22 -24.67
N PRO A 470 49.79 -29.30 -24.02
CA PRO A 470 49.91 -29.92 -22.71
C PRO A 470 48.97 -29.30 -21.68
N VAL A 471 48.53 -30.12 -20.74
CA VAL A 471 47.73 -29.73 -19.58
C VAL A 471 48.64 -29.62 -18.38
N ASP A 472 48.68 -28.47 -17.73
CA ASP A 472 49.53 -28.23 -16.56
C ASP A 472 48.95 -28.89 -15.31
N SER A 473 47.64 -28.71 -15.10
CA SER A 473 46.92 -29.31 -13.99
C SER A 473 45.42 -29.40 -14.29
N TRP A 474 44.73 -30.31 -13.61
CA TRP A 474 43.29 -30.45 -13.71
C TRP A 474 42.68 -31.00 -12.41
N ALA A 475 41.39 -30.77 -12.23
CA ALA A 475 40.59 -31.26 -11.12
C ALA A 475 39.19 -31.69 -11.58
N GLY A 476 38.60 -32.64 -10.85
CA GLY A 476 37.35 -33.32 -11.20
C GLY A 476 37.55 -34.85 -11.27
N PRO A 477 36.60 -35.61 -11.81
CA PRO A 477 35.27 -35.19 -12.29
C PRO A 477 34.30 -34.88 -11.14
N TRP A 478 33.57 -33.78 -11.24
CA TRP A 478 32.41 -33.52 -10.37
C TRP A 478 31.11 -33.85 -11.11
N PRO A 479 30.37 -34.89 -10.69
CA PRO A 479 29.13 -35.27 -11.35
C PRO A 479 28.04 -34.23 -11.07
N VAL A 480 27.38 -33.78 -12.13
CA VAL A 480 26.18 -32.93 -12.07
C VAL A 480 25.03 -33.74 -12.67
N ARG A 481 24.06 -34.09 -11.83
CA ARG A 481 22.86 -34.85 -12.22
C ARG A 481 21.62 -34.03 -11.89
N GLU A 482 20.79 -33.80 -12.90
CA GLU A 482 19.56 -33.03 -12.78
C GLU A 482 18.37 -33.88 -13.20
N ARG A 483 17.24 -33.69 -12.51
CA ARG A 483 15.95 -34.27 -12.87
C ARG A 483 16.05 -35.78 -13.16
N TRP A 484 16.83 -36.50 -12.35
CA TRP A 484 17.05 -37.96 -12.51
C TRP A 484 15.76 -38.79 -12.45
N TRP A 485 14.69 -38.20 -11.89
CA TRP A 485 13.34 -38.76 -11.82
C TRP A 485 12.50 -38.55 -13.09
N ASP A 486 12.96 -37.76 -14.06
CA ASP A 486 12.27 -37.46 -15.31
C ASP A 486 13.15 -37.83 -16.51
N ALA A 487 12.82 -38.93 -17.18
CA ALA A 487 13.60 -39.45 -18.31
C ALA A 487 13.68 -38.48 -19.50
N SER A 488 12.73 -37.54 -19.64
CA SER A 488 12.69 -36.58 -20.75
C SER A 488 13.49 -35.30 -20.47
N LEU A 489 13.71 -34.97 -19.19
CA LEU A 489 14.38 -33.75 -18.75
C LEU A 489 15.69 -34.02 -18.01
N THR A 490 16.09 -35.28 -17.88
CA THR A 490 17.33 -35.69 -17.22
C THR A 490 18.55 -35.07 -17.91
N ARG A 491 19.43 -34.48 -17.12
CA ARG A 491 20.74 -34.00 -17.59
C ARG A 491 21.82 -34.58 -16.69
N ALA A 492 22.80 -35.23 -17.30
CA ALA A 492 23.95 -35.78 -16.60
C ALA A 492 25.23 -35.34 -17.31
N MET A 493 26.14 -34.75 -16.54
CA MET A 493 27.45 -34.33 -17.05
C MET A 493 28.50 -34.42 -15.94
N HIS A 494 29.76 -34.45 -16.32
CA HIS A 494 30.91 -34.37 -15.42
C HIS A 494 31.64 -33.07 -15.66
N ARG A 495 31.78 -32.25 -14.61
CA ARG A 495 32.50 -30.98 -14.69
C ARG A 495 33.97 -31.17 -14.31
N PHE A 496 34.83 -30.44 -14.98
CA PHE A 496 36.27 -30.39 -14.76
C PHE A 496 36.75 -28.95 -14.73
N GLN A 497 37.85 -28.72 -14.01
CA GLN A 497 38.66 -27.53 -14.14
C GLN A 497 40.02 -27.95 -14.69
N LEU A 498 40.54 -27.19 -15.64
CA LEU A 498 41.78 -27.51 -16.33
C LEU A 498 42.59 -26.24 -16.54
N VAL A 499 43.88 -26.28 -16.25
CA VAL A 499 44.85 -25.23 -16.60
C VAL A 499 45.67 -25.72 -17.76
N ASP A 500 45.67 -24.96 -18.86
CA ASP A 500 46.49 -25.27 -20.02
C ASP A 500 47.92 -24.73 -19.89
N ALA A 501 48.78 -25.12 -20.82
CA ALA A 501 50.19 -24.68 -20.86
C ALA A 501 50.40 -23.16 -20.97
N ASP A 502 49.37 -22.37 -21.30
CA ASP A 502 49.47 -20.90 -21.31
C ASP A 502 49.07 -20.30 -19.95
N GLY A 503 48.79 -21.13 -18.94
CA GLY A 503 48.33 -20.72 -17.62
C GLY A 503 46.85 -20.33 -17.57
N THR A 504 46.11 -20.54 -18.65
CA THR A 504 44.68 -20.21 -18.72
C THR A 504 43.86 -21.32 -18.09
N ALA A 505 42.99 -20.98 -17.13
CA ALA A 505 42.09 -21.95 -16.51
C ALA A 505 40.73 -22.01 -17.24
N TRP A 506 40.21 -23.23 -17.40
CA TRP A 506 38.99 -23.54 -18.13
C TRP A 506 38.01 -24.28 -17.26
N LEU A 507 36.72 -23.99 -17.45
CA LEU A 507 35.62 -24.79 -16.92
C LEU A 507 35.08 -25.67 -18.02
N LEU A 508 35.27 -26.99 -17.89
CA LEU A 508 34.86 -27.95 -18.90
C LEU A 508 33.72 -28.83 -18.39
N SER A 509 32.85 -29.26 -19.30
CA SER A 509 31.87 -30.31 -19.05
C SER A 509 31.96 -31.41 -20.07
N LEU A 510 31.83 -32.65 -19.59
CA LEU A 510 31.69 -33.85 -20.40
C LEU A 510 30.24 -34.33 -20.29
N ALA A 511 29.52 -34.29 -21.40
CA ALA A 511 28.14 -34.78 -21.50
C ALA A 511 28.06 -35.83 -22.62
N GLY A 512 27.67 -37.06 -22.26
CA GLY A 512 27.85 -38.21 -23.16
C GLY A 512 29.34 -38.41 -23.48
N SER A 513 29.68 -38.45 -24.76
CA SER A 513 31.07 -38.52 -25.25
C SER A 513 31.64 -37.16 -25.69
N GLY A 514 30.90 -36.06 -25.51
CA GLY A 514 31.27 -34.73 -25.99
C GLY A 514 31.86 -33.85 -24.89
N TRP A 515 33.02 -33.26 -25.17
CA TRP A 515 33.66 -32.27 -24.31
C TRP A 515 33.30 -30.84 -24.73
N PHE A 516 32.94 -30.01 -23.75
CA PHE A 516 32.58 -28.62 -23.94
C PHE A 516 33.29 -27.72 -22.94
N ALA A 517 33.66 -26.51 -23.37
CA ALA A 517 34.06 -25.42 -22.47
C ALA A 517 32.85 -24.55 -22.16
N GLU A 518 32.51 -24.44 -20.87
CA GLU A 518 31.43 -23.59 -20.36
C GLU A 518 31.94 -22.16 -20.08
N ALA A 519 33.18 -22.04 -19.60
CA ALA A 519 33.74 -20.76 -19.16
C ALA A 519 35.28 -20.78 -19.10
N ARG A 520 35.87 -19.60 -18.91
CA ARG A 520 37.31 -19.37 -18.73
C ARG A 520 37.56 -18.42 -17.56
N TYR A 521 38.65 -18.63 -16.84
CA TYR A 521 39.16 -17.73 -15.81
C TYR A 521 40.39 -17.04 -16.40
N ASP A 522 40.26 -15.75 -16.68
CA ASP A 522 41.32 -14.89 -17.24
C ASP A 522 42.34 -14.45 -16.18
#